data_AF-A0A7L0GMU3-F1
#
_entry.id   AF-A0A7L0GMU3-F1
#
_cell.length_a   1.000
_cell.length_b   1.000
_cell.length_c   1.000
_cell.angle_alpha   90.00
_cell.angle_beta   90.00
_cell.angle_gamma   90.00
#
_symmetry.space_group_name_H-M   'P 1'
#
loop_
_entity.id
_entity.type
_entity.pdbx_description
1 polymer ?
#
loop_
_entity_poly.entity_id
_entity_poly.type
_entity_poly.pdbx_seq_one_letter_code
_entity_poly.pdbx_strand_id
1 'polypeptide(L)'
;EVELQTDGNRSGHLQNGELGECSFLHPVNEVVRTIAAQLAEIGDQFDKEINARVVNDLMQHFLNENLSGEEIIRHMSEAVEGLARAIPSDMEQEKAMLVLAMVLTKKIANTMPSLLQRVFSTTVNYISQQFHNYVVRMVSAVKQ
;
A
#
# COMPACT_ATOMS: atom_id res chain seq x y z
N GLU A 1 41.29 -1.45 -19.86
CA GLU A 1 40.01 -1.30 -19.12
C GLU A 1 40.18 -0.14 -18.17
N VAL A 2 39.29 0.85 -18.23
CA VAL A 2 39.35 2.05 -17.38
C VAL A 2 38.10 2.01 -16.52
N GLU A 3 38.26 1.58 -15.27
CA GLU A 3 37.22 1.69 -14.25
C GLU A 3 37.06 3.17 -13.91
N LEU A 4 35.99 3.78 -14.40
CA LEU A 4 35.64 5.16 -14.04
C LEU A 4 35.00 5.14 -12.66
N GLN A 5 35.79 5.51 -11.65
CA GLN A 5 35.29 5.86 -10.33
C GLN A 5 34.33 7.05 -10.45
N THR A 6 33.13 6.90 -9.91
CA THR A 6 32.23 8.03 -9.67
C THR A 6 32.69 8.73 -8.40
N ASP A 7 33.20 9.96 -8.55
CA ASP A 7 33.55 10.83 -7.43
C ASP A 7 32.34 10.97 -6.50
N GLY A 8 32.44 10.32 -5.35
CA GLY A 8 31.43 10.31 -4.32
C GLY A 8 31.43 11.66 -3.62
N ASN A 9 30.51 12.54 -4.00
CA ASN A 9 30.38 13.82 -3.34
C ASN A 9 29.80 13.64 -1.93
N ARG A 10 30.71 13.54 -0.97
CA ARG A 10 30.47 13.68 0.47
C ARG A 10 30.42 15.16 0.79
N SER A 11 29.28 15.81 0.59
CA SER A 11 29.00 17.11 1.21
C SER A 11 27.88 16.96 2.22
N GLY A 12 28.19 17.32 3.48
CA GLY A 12 27.31 17.20 4.63
C GLY A 12 25.96 17.86 4.39
N HIS A 13 24.93 17.03 4.34
CA HIS A 13 23.55 17.46 4.27
C HIS A 13 23.09 17.90 5.65
N LEU A 14 23.33 19.18 5.98
CA LEU A 14 22.57 19.89 6.99
C LEU A 14 21.43 20.64 6.29
N GLN A 15 20.44 19.91 5.79
CA GLN A 15 19.19 20.53 5.33
C GLN A 15 18.20 20.53 6.49
N ASN A 16 18.23 21.65 7.22
CA ASN A 16 17.01 22.26 7.68
C ASN A 16 16.20 22.63 6.42
N GLY A 17 15.16 21.83 6.14
CA GLY A 17 14.01 22.18 5.33
C GLY A 17 14.28 22.73 3.93
N GLU A 18 14.50 21.86 2.94
CA GLU A 18 13.86 21.92 1.62
C GLU A 18 14.27 20.68 0.81
N LEU A 19 13.28 19.87 0.43
CA LEU A 19 13.43 18.60 -0.25
C LEU A 19 14.17 18.75 -1.57
N GLY A 20 15.28 18.02 -1.70
CA GLY A 20 15.92 17.76 -2.99
C GLY A 20 14.98 17.03 -3.94
N GLU A 21 14.39 17.77 -4.87
CA GLU A 21 13.64 17.23 -5.99
C GLU A 21 14.60 16.58 -6.99
N CYS A 22 14.62 15.24 -7.00
CA CYS A 22 15.16 14.47 -8.11
C CYS A 22 14.32 14.75 -9.38
N SER A 23 14.81 15.67 -10.21
CA SER A 23 14.09 16.26 -11.37
C SER A 23 13.71 15.30 -12.51
N PHE A 24 14.01 13.99 -12.43
CA PHE A 24 13.56 12.96 -13.40
C PHE A 24 12.39 12.11 -12.89
N LEU A 25 12.07 12.18 -11.59
CA LEU A 25 10.92 11.50 -10.97
C LEU A 25 9.73 12.44 -10.77
N HIS A 26 9.91 13.72 -11.04
CA HIS A 26 9.01 14.80 -10.62
C HIS A 26 7.55 14.64 -11.11
N PRO A 27 7.26 14.43 -12.41
CA PRO A 27 5.88 14.26 -12.86
C PRO A 27 5.27 12.90 -12.46
N VAL A 28 6.06 11.83 -12.37
CA VAL A 28 5.55 10.50 -11.94
C VAL A 28 5.23 10.50 -10.45
N ASN A 29 6.05 11.18 -9.64
CA ASN A 29 5.84 11.31 -8.21
C ASN A 29 4.60 12.16 -7.88
N GLU A 30 4.31 13.20 -8.68
CA GLU A 30 3.08 13.99 -8.54
C GLU A 30 1.82 13.18 -8.85
N VAL A 31 1.83 12.38 -9.93
CA VAL A 31 0.74 11.47 -10.28
C VAL A 31 0.51 10.43 -9.18
N VAL A 32 1.58 9.79 -8.70
CA VAL A 32 1.51 8.81 -7.61
C VAL A 32 1.00 9.45 -6.32
N ARG A 33 1.44 10.67 -5.99
CA ARG A 33 0.96 11.41 -4.80
C ARG A 33 -0.53 11.75 -4.91
N THR A 34 -0.99 12.16 -6.08
CA THR A 34 -2.41 12.47 -6.33
C THR A 34 -3.27 11.21 -6.17
N ILE A 35 -2.85 10.09 -6.75
CA ILE A 35 -3.51 8.79 -6.60
C ILE A 35 -3.52 8.36 -5.12
N ALA A 36 -2.38 8.48 -4.43
CA ALA A 36 -2.28 8.14 -3.01
C ALA A 36 -3.22 8.97 -2.14
N ALA A 37 -3.36 10.27 -2.42
CA ALA A 37 -4.30 11.14 -1.70
C ALA A 37 -5.75 10.71 -1.91
N GLN A 38 -6.14 10.40 -3.16
CA GLN A 38 -7.49 9.91 -3.47
C GLN A 38 -7.77 8.56 -2.79
N LEU A 39 -6.82 7.62 -2.83
CA LEU A 39 -6.96 6.33 -2.16
C LEU A 39 -7.03 6.48 -0.64
N ALA A 40 -6.30 7.45 -0.06
CA ALA A 40 -6.36 7.74 1.37
C ALA A 40 -7.71 8.30 1.79
N GLU A 41 -8.29 9.23 1.01
CA GLU A 41 -9.62 9.79 1.29
C GLU A 41 -10.71 8.71 1.30
N ILE A 42 -10.72 7.85 0.27
CA ILE A 42 -11.67 6.72 0.22
C ILE A 42 -11.37 5.74 1.35
N GLY A 43 -10.09 5.51 1.64
CA GLY A 43 -9.67 4.64 2.72
C GLY A 43 -10.16 5.10 4.09
N ASP A 44 -10.15 6.40 4.36
CA ASP A 44 -10.66 6.98 5.60
C ASP A 44 -12.20 6.88 5.71
N GLN A 45 -12.91 6.76 4.59
CA GLN A 45 -14.34 6.42 4.59
C GLN A 45 -14.55 4.95 4.98
N PHE A 46 -13.84 4.02 4.33
CA PHE A 46 -13.93 2.59 4.66
C PHE A 46 -13.41 2.26 6.07
N ASP A 47 -12.46 3.03 6.60
CA ASP A 47 -11.92 2.84 7.95
C ASP A 47 -13.01 2.88 9.03
N LYS A 48 -14.08 3.66 8.81
CA LYS A 48 -15.25 3.80 9.69
C LYS A 48 -16.21 2.60 9.60
N GLU A 49 -16.22 1.90 8.48
CA GLU A 49 -17.14 0.80 8.19
C GLU A 49 -16.52 -0.57 8.51
N ILE A 50 -15.18 -0.65 8.58
CA ILE A 50 -14.47 -1.89 8.90
C ILE A 50 -14.69 -2.29 10.35
N ASN A 51 -15.19 -3.50 10.54
CA ASN A 51 -15.36 -4.10 11.85
C ASN A 51 -14.00 -4.50 12.47
N ALA A 52 -13.77 -4.11 13.73
CA ALA A 52 -12.58 -4.46 14.50
C ALA A 52 -12.31 -5.97 14.58
N ARG A 53 -13.36 -6.80 14.50
CA ARG A 53 -13.24 -8.27 14.49
C ARG A 53 -12.40 -8.77 13.30
N VAL A 54 -12.67 -8.26 12.10
CA VAL A 54 -11.93 -8.66 10.88
C VAL A 54 -10.45 -8.29 10.98
N VAL A 55 -10.17 -7.11 11.56
CA VAL A 55 -8.80 -6.63 11.77
C VAL A 55 -8.07 -7.50 12.77
N ASN A 56 -8.70 -7.85 13.89
CA ASN A 56 -8.12 -8.71 14.92
C ASN A 56 -7.85 -10.11 14.39
N ASP A 57 -8.80 -10.71 13.66
CA ASP A 57 -8.65 -12.04 13.06
C ASP A 57 -7.46 -12.05 12.08
N LEU A 58 -7.38 -11.05 11.19
CA LEU A 58 -6.25 -10.91 10.26
C LEU A 58 -4.92 -10.66 10.98
N MET A 59 -4.92 -9.87 12.06
CA MET A 59 -3.73 -9.60 12.87
C MET A 59 -3.18 -10.88 13.53
N GLN A 60 -4.04 -11.78 14.01
CA GLN A 60 -3.62 -13.08 14.54
C GLN A 60 -2.91 -13.93 13.48
N HIS A 61 -3.34 -13.87 12.21
CA HIS A 61 -2.63 -14.54 11.12
C HIS A 61 -1.25 -13.92 10.87
N PHE A 62 -1.10 -12.59 10.95
CA PHE A 62 0.21 -11.93 10.82
C PHE A 62 1.16 -12.20 12.00
N LEU A 63 0.62 -12.47 13.19
CA LEU A 63 1.40 -12.87 14.36
C LEU A 63 1.88 -14.32 14.29
N ASN A 64 1.19 -15.17 13.53
CA ASN A 64 1.58 -16.55 13.38
C ASN A 64 2.82 -16.66 12.46
N GLU A 65 3.99 -16.83 13.06
CA GLU A 65 5.26 -17.04 12.35
C GLU A 65 5.29 -18.36 11.56
N ASN A 66 4.41 -19.31 11.89
CA ASN A 66 4.33 -20.59 11.18
C ASN A 66 3.59 -20.49 9.84
N LEU A 67 2.87 -19.39 9.58
CA LEU A 67 2.18 -19.19 8.31
C LEU A 67 3.15 -18.67 7.25
N SER A 68 3.14 -19.35 6.12
CA SER A 68 3.83 -18.91 4.91
C SER A 68 3.25 -17.61 4.38
N GLY A 69 4.05 -16.87 3.60
CA GLY A 69 3.58 -15.62 2.99
C GLY A 69 2.34 -15.81 2.11
N GLU A 70 2.22 -16.96 1.43
CA GLU A 70 1.07 -17.28 0.57
C GLU A 70 -0.21 -17.54 1.38
N GLU A 71 -0.12 -18.21 2.52
CA GLU A 71 -1.28 -18.42 3.39
C GLU A 71 -1.79 -17.09 3.96
N ILE A 72 -0.89 -16.19 4.32
CA ILE A 72 -1.26 -14.85 4.78
C ILE A 72 -1.89 -14.05 3.65
N ILE A 73 -1.38 -14.15 2.42
CA ILE A 73 -2.00 -13.54 1.23
C ILE A 73 -3.42 -14.07 1.03
N ARG A 74 -3.65 -15.39 1.17
CA ARG A 74 -4.99 -15.98 1.09
C ARG A 74 -5.93 -15.42 2.16
N HIS A 75 -5.49 -15.38 3.43
CA HIS A 75 -6.28 -14.82 4.52
C HIS A 75 -6.59 -13.33 4.32
N MET A 76 -5.65 -12.58 3.76
CA MET A 76 -5.86 -11.19 3.39
C MET A 76 -6.90 -11.05 2.27
N SER A 77 -6.85 -11.91 1.24
CA SER A 77 -7.86 -11.93 0.18
C SER A 77 -9.26 -12.24 0.71
N GLU A 78 -9.39 -13.24 1.58
CA GLU A 78 -10.67 -13.61 2.21
C GLU A 78 -11.25 -12.46 3.04
N ALA A 79 -10.42 -11.77 3.82
CA ALA A 79 -10.84 -10.61 4.60
C ALA A 79 -11.30 -9.45 3.71
N VAL A 80 -10.56 -9.15 2.65
CA VAL A 80 -10.88 -8.08 1.69
C VAL A 80 -12.16 -8.39 0.94
N GLU A 81 -12.34 -9.62 0.44
CA GLU A 81 -13.57 -10.04 -0.24
C GLU A 81 -14.78 -10.01 0.68
N GLY A 82 -14.63 -10.47 1.92
CA GLY A 82 -15.68 -10.43 2.93
C GLY A 82 -16.15 -9.00 3.22
N LEU A 83 -15.20 -8.06 3.35
CA LEU A 83 -15.50 -6.64 3.55
C LEU A 83 -16.10 -5.99 2.31
N ALA A 84 -15.58 -6.29 1.12
CA ALA A 84 -16.09 -5.76 -0.14
C ALA A 84 -17.54 -6.19 -0.41
N ARG A 85 -17.94 -7.40 0.02
CA ARG A 85 -19.33 -7.86 -0.06
C ARG A 85 -20.25 -7.22 0.99
N ALA A 86 -19.69 -6.83 2.14
CA ALA A 86 -20.45 -6.24 3.24
C ALA A 86 -20.69 -4.73 3.06
N ILE A 87 -19.84 -4.04 2.29
CA ILE A 87 -19.95 -2.62 2.01
C ILE A 87 -20.72 -2.42 0.69
N PRO A 88 -21.95 -1.89 0.72
CA PRO A 88 -22.68 -1.53 -0.50
C PRO A 88 -22.02 -0.28 -1.10
N SER A 89 -21.06 -0.49 -2.00
CA SER A 89 -20.36 0.59 -2.69
C SER A 89 -20.83 0.69 -4.14
N ASP A 90 -21.23 1.88 -4.59
CA ASP A 90 -21.47 2.23 -6.02
C ASP A 90 -20.15 2.34 -6.82
N MET A 91 -19.12 1.63 -6.37
CA MET A 91 -17.74 1.80 -6.81
C MET A 91 -17.27 0.51 -7.49
N GLU A 92 -16.36 0.63 -8.45
CA GLU A 92 -15.73 -0.55 -9.06
C GLU A 92 -15.14 -1.47 -7.99
N GLN A 93 -15.53 -2.75 -8.04
CA GLN A 93 -15.14 -3.74 -7.04
C GLN A 93 -13.62 -3.85 -6.87
N GLU A 94 -12.86 -3.77 -7.98
CA GLU A 94 -11.39 -3.79 -7.95
C GLU A 94 -10.81 -2.63 -7.12
N LYS A 95 -11.37 -1.43 -7.27
CA LYS A 95 -10.96 -0.24 -6.54
C LYS A 95 -11.32 -0.35 -5.06
N ALA A 96 -12.51 -0.87 -4.75
CA ALA A 96 -12.95 -1.09 -3.37
C ALA A 96 -12.04 -2.10 -2.66
N MET A 97 -11.74 -3.24 -3.29
CA MET A 97 -10.85 -4.26 -2.74
C MET A 97 -9.42 -3.74 -2.53
N LEU A 98 -8.89 -2.96 -3.48
CA LEU A 98 -7.58 -2.32 -3.36
C LEU A 98 -7.51 -1.39 -2.13
N VAL A 99 -8.51 -0.52 -1.97
CA VAL A 99 -8.55 0.43 -0.84
C VAL A 99 -8.73 -0.33 0.48
N LEU A 100 -9.62 -1.32 0.52
CA LEU A 100 -9.82 -2.15 1.72
C LEU A 100 -8.54 -2.85 2.16
N ALA A 101 -7.78 -3.41 1.21
CA ALA A 101 -6.47 -3.99 1.47
C ALA A 101 -5.54 -2.96 2.15
N MET A 102 -5.42 -1.75 1.60
CA MET A 102 -4.58 -0.69 2.16
C MET A 102 -5.04 -0.24 3.56
N VAL A 103 -6.35 -0.14 3.79
CA VAL A 103 -6.90 0.27 5.09
C VAL A 103 -6.65 -0.81 6.15
N LEU A 104 -6.82 -2.08 5.81
CA LEU A 104 -6.49 -3.20 6.71
C LEU A 104 -5.01 -3.15 7.11
N THR A 105 -4.13 -2.94 6.13
CA THR A 105 -2.67 -2.77 6.34
C THR A 105 -2.38 -1.60 7.26
N LYS A 106 -2.99 -0.42 7.01
CA LYS A 106 -2.86 0.78 7.86
C LYS A 106 -3.31 0.50 9.29
N LYS A 107 -4.46 -0.15 9.49
CA LYS A 107 -4.99 -0.49 10.82
C LYS A 107 -4.06 -1.44 11.58
N ILE A 108 -3.57 -2.50 10.93
CA ILE A 108 -2.65 -3.45 11.58
C ILE A 108 -1.33 -2.78 11.92
N ALA A 109 -0.75 -2.02 10.99
CA ALA A 109 0.50 -1.29 11.20
C ALA A 109 0.42 -0.26 12.33
N ASN A 110 -0.71 0.46 12.45
CA ASN A 110 -0.93 1.43 13.53
C ASN A 110 -1.16 0.74 14.88
N THR A 111 -1.78 -0.43 14.90
CA THR A 111 -2.03 -1.18 16.14
C THR A 111 -0.77 -1.88 16.63
N MET A 112 0.01 -2.44 15.71
CA MET A 112 1.20 -3.22 16.02
C MET A 112 2.36 -2.89 15.07
N PRO A 113 3.16 -1.85 15.39
CA PRO A 113 4.24 -1.37 14.53
C PRO A 113 5.33 -2.42 14.25
N SER A 114 5.50 -3.43 15.12
CA SER A 114 6.45 -4.53 14.90
C SER A 114 6.12 -5.37 13.68
N LEU A 115 4.86 -5.41 13.25
CA LEU A 115 4.42 -6.14 12.06
C LEU A 115 4.53 -5.32 10.77
N LEU A 116 4.91 -4.03 10.84
CA LEU A 116 4.89 -3.11 9.71
C LEU A 116 5.59 -3.68 8.48
N GLN A 117 6.82 -4.18 8.63
CA GLN A 117 7.58 -4.72 7.50
C GLN A 117 6.88 -5.92 6.86
N ARG A 118 6.35 -6.84 7.68
CA ARG A 118 5.69 -8.07 7.23
C ARG A 118 4.37 -7.73 6.53
N VAL A 119 3.52 -6.96 7.20
CA VAL A 119 2.22 -6.51 6.72
C VAL A 119 2.35 -5.70 5.44
N PHE A 120 3.30 -4.76 5.38
CA PHE A 120 3.53 -3.95 4.19
C PHE A 120 3.99 -4.81 3.01
N SER A 121 5.00 -5.66 3.20
CA SER A 121 5.52 -6.54 2.13
C SER A 121 4.45 -7.48 1.61
N THR A 122 3.67 -8.11 2.49
CA THR A 122 2.56 -8.99 2.11
C THR A 122 1.48 -8.24 1.34
N THR A 123 1.13 -7.03 1.79
CA THR A 123 0.12 -6.19 1.13
C THR A 123 0.56 -5.79 -0.27
N VAL A 124 1.80 -5.33 -0.42
CA VAL A 124 2.34 -4.96 -1.74
C VAL A 124 2.40 -6.17 -2.66
N ASN A 125 2.78 -7.35 -2.15
CA ASN A 125 2.76 -8.59 -2.94
C ASN A 125 1.34 -8.99 -3.35
N TYR A 126 0.37 -8.92 -2.44
CA TYR A 126 -1.04 -9.16 -2.74
C TYR A 126 -1.53 -8.19 -3.83
N ILE A 127 -1.24 -6.89 -3.70
CA ILE A 127 -1.61 -5.86 -4.69
C ILE A 127 -0.93 -6.13 -6.04
N SER A 128 0.35 -6.50 -6.04
CA SER A 128 1.07 -6.82 -7.26
C SER A 128 0.58 -8.09 -7.94
N GLN A 129 -0.06 -9.02 -7.23
CA GLN A 129 -0.62 -10.23 -7.81
C GLN A 129 -2.05 -10.02 -8.31
N GLN A 130 -2.89 -9.36 -7.50
CA GLN A 130 -4.33 -9.25 -7.77
C GLN A 130 -4.71 -7.98 -8.53
N PHE A 131 -3.99 -6.86 -8.32
CA PHE A 131 -4.36 -5.54 -8.83
C PHE A 131 -3.34 -4.94 -9.80
N HIS A 132 -2.37 -5.72 -10.29
CA HIS A 132 -1.32 -5.21 -11.18
C HIS A 132 -1.88 -4.43 -12.37
N ASN A 133 -2.79 -5.06 -13.12
CA ASN A 133 -3.41 -4.43 -14.29
C ASN A 133 -4.23 -3.21 -13.93
N TYR A 134 -4.90 -3.24 -12.77
CA TYR A 134 -5.72 -2.14 -12.28
C TYR A 134 -4.86 -0.91 -11.93
N VAL A 135 -3.76 -1.12 -11.19
CA VAL A 135 -2.81 -0.05 -10.83
C VAL A 135 -2.16 0.54 -12.08
N VAL A 136 -1.78 -0.28 -13.06
CA VAL A 136 -1.23 0.19 -14.34
C VAL A 136 -2.24 1.06 -15.10
N ARG A 137 -3.51 0.65 -15.14
CA ARG A 137 -4.60 1.45 -15.74
C ARG A 137 -4.82 2.77 -15.01
N MET A 138 -4.84 2.77 -13.68
CA MET A 138 -4.98 3.99 -12.88
C MET A 138 -3.86 4.99 -13.17
N VAL A 139 -2.60 4.53 -13.15
CA VAL A 139 -1.44 5.39 -13.41
C VAL A 139 -1.47 5.95 -14.84
N SER A 140 -1.99 5.17 -15.80
CA SER A 140 -2.11 5.60 -17.19
C SER A 140 -3.26 6.58 -17.41
N ALA A 141 -4.36 6.46 -16.65
CA ALA A 141 -5.52 7.34 -16.76
C ALA A 141 -5.26 8.77 -16.26
N VAL A 142 -4.36 8.95 -15.29
CA VAL A 142 -3.99 10.28 -14.75
C VAL A 142 -2.99 11.02 -15.65
N LYS A 143 -2.36 10.33 -16.61
CA LYS A 143 -1.43 10.95 -17.57
C LYS A 143 -2.10 11.55 -18.81
N GLN A 144 -3.42 11.39 -18.97
CA GLN A 144 -4.21 11.96 -20.06
C GLN A 144 -4.88 13.26 -19.62
#